data_AF-A0A978UUV7-F1
#
_entry.id   AF-A0A978UUV7-F1
#
_cell.length_a   1.000
_cell.length_b   1.000
_cell.length_c   1.000
_cell.angle_alpha   90.00
_cell.angle_beta   90.00
_cell.angle_gamma   90.00
#
_symmetry.space_group_name_H-M   'P 1'
#
loop_
_entity.id
_entity.type
_entity.pdbx_description
1 polymer ?
#
loop_
_entity_poly.entity_id
_entity_poly.type
_entity_poly.pdbx_seq_one_letter_code
_entity_poly.pdbx_strand_id
1 'polypeptide(L)'
;MRSISTVLEVPPPEKEVEATTAAAANQTLTTFSDLIISVAKQFGIITTDQNDNQENNIENKNPLVLVHSLLTGTKYQPSNVDKEIGKGLKWISHDPEMSYRSFIRKFKKLSYDKNTEWIIVTPNEQEMKIVNVGGYMITWNLACVMEDLLAKHGDISGNKISSPELKSLIFFFLCRLVHTMSRTLVVDVTENLLGDWYSCLNFAKSNGFKVGFVMSRLKRVVRAAFGVGANSSKKEEKTELEKLIGNLEAKLKKYKKQLEEHERAWDIKGNNLMDKCFNELVQLKWKKVADDLF
;
A
#
# COMPACT_ATOMS: atom_id res chain seq x y z
N MET A 1 99.76 32.30 -3.83
CA MET A 1 98.54 31.47 -3.94
C MET A 1 97.36 32.39 -4.22
N ARG A 2 96.38 31.87 -4.94
CA ARG A 2 95.52 32.53 -5.94
C ARG A 2 94.49 33.53 -5.38
N SER A 3 94.29 34.62 -6.11
CA SER A 3 93.05 35.42 -6.16
C SER A 3 91.95 34.66 -6.88
N ILE A 4 90.70 34.68 -6.39
CA ILE A 4 89.48 34.59 -7.21
C ILE A 4 88.39 35.45 -6.55
N SER A 5 87.86 36.38 -7.36
CA SER A 5 86.70 37.25 -7.14
C SER A 5 85.40 36.50 -7.52
N THR A 6 84.27 37.20 -7.59
CA THR A 6 82.97 36.79 -8.19
C THR A 6 82.12 35.77 -7.40
N VAL A 7 80.79 35.85 -7.31
CA VAL A 7 79.77 36.71 -7.93
C VAL A 7 78.46 36.60 -7.12
N LEU A 8 77.70 37.70 -7.06
CA LEU A 8 76.29 37.74 -6.65
C LEU A 8 75.44 36.96 -7.66
N GLU A 9 74.68 35.96 -7.22
CA GLU A 9 73.57 35.41 -8.01
C GLU A 9 72.24 35.67 -7.29
N VAL A 10 71.50 36.62 -7.88
CA VAL A 10 70.05 36.75 -7.77
C VAL A 10 69.45 35.91 -8.91
N PRO A 11 68.45 35.05 -8.65
CA PRO A 11 67.52 34.62 -9.69
C PRO A 11 66.22 35.47 -9.65
N PRO A 12 65.74 35.97 -10.80
CA PRO A 12 64.51 36.78 -10.95
C PRO A 12 63.32 35.92 -11.47
N PRO A 13 62.23 36.53 -11.98
CA PRO A 13 60.94 36.74 -11.34
C PRO A 13 59.87 35.67 -11.69
N GLU A 14 58.74 35.78 -10.99
CA GLU A 14 57.36 35.41 -11.38
C GLU A 14 57.14 34.39 -12.51
N LYS A 15 56.52 33.27 -12.15
CA LYS A 15 55.56 32.60 -13.03
C LYS A 15 54.20 32.60 -12.35
N GLU A 16 53.36 33.53 -12.79
CA GLU A 16 51.92 33.33 -12.84
C GLU A 16 51.66 31.97 -13.50
N VAL A 17 51.05 31.06 -12.74
CA VAL A 17 50.39 29.90 -13.32
C VAL A 17 48.91 30.25 -13.34
N GLU A 18 48.48 30.84 -14.46
CA GLU A 18 47.12 30.66 -14.94
C GLU A 18 46.88 29.16 -15.11
N ALA A 19 46.20 28.56 -14.14
CA ALA A 19 45.45 27.34 -14.34
C ALA A 19 43.96 27.72 -14.27
N THR A 20 43.48 28.15 -15.43
CA THR A 20 42.08 28.24 -15.78
C THR A 20 41.39 26.88 -15.59
N THR A 21 40.15 26.96 -15.11
CA THR A 21 39.04 26.01 -15.33
C THR A 21 39.11 24.63 -14.68
N ALA A 22 38.51 24.52 -13.49
CA ALA A 22 37.38 23.61 -13.24
C ALA A 22 36.72 23.95 -11.89
N ALA A 23 36.20 25.17 -11.76
CA ALA A 23 35.15 25.43 -10.78
C ALA A 23 33.86 24.77 -11.30
N ALA A 24 33.77 23.44 -11.19
CA ALA A 24 32.49 22.78 -11.22
C ALA A 24 31.67 23.41 -10.10
N ALA A 25 30.58 24.09 -10.46
CA ALA A 25 29.69 24.73 -9.51
C ALA A 25 29.32 23.72 -8.42
N ASN A 26 29.89 23.88 -7.22
CA ASN A 26 29.45 23.18 -6.02
C ASN A 26 28.06 23.73 -5.69
N GLN A 27 27.04 23.24 -6.42
CA GLN A 27 25.65 23.44 -6.04
C GLN A 27 25.51 22.82 -4.66
N THR A 28 25.43 23.69 -3.66
CA THR A 28 25.18 23.26 -2.29
C THR A 28 23.77 22.69 -2.31
N LEU A 29 23.65 21.37 -2.22
CA LEU A 29 22.35 20.71 -2.16
C LEU A 29 21.71 21.10 -0.82
N THR A 30 20.63 21.89 -0.87
CA THR A 30 19.98 22.41 0.34
C THR A 30 18.61 21.78 0.58
N THR A 31 17.94 21.40 -0.50
CA THR A 31 16.61 20.79 -0.50
C THR A 31 16.62 19.40 -1.14
N PHE A 32 15.56 18.63 -0.93
CA PHE A 32 15.40 17.32 -1.55
C PHE A 32 15.20 17.42 -3.06
N SER A 33 14.56 18.49 -3.53
CA SER A 33 14.46 18.80 -4.97
C SER A 33 15.84 18.96 -5.61
N ASP A 34 16.78 19.66 -4.95
CA ASP A 34 18.15 19.81 -5.44
C ASP A 34 18.82 18.44 -5.63
N LEU A 35 18.62 17.53 -4.67
CA LEU A 35 19.15 16.17 -4.73
C LEU A 35 18.55 15.39 -5.91
N ILE A 36 17.23 15.44 -6.10
CA ILE A 36 16.55 14.77 -7.22
C ILE A 36 17.08 15.29 -8.57
N ILE A 37 17.20 16.61 -8.71
CA ILE A 37 17.68 17.24 -9.94
C ILE A 37 19.15 16.85 -10.20
N SER A 38 19.98 16.81 -9.15
CA SER A 38 21.37 16.37 -9.25
C SER A 38 21.48 14.93 -9.79
N VAL A 39 20.71 14.00 -9.21
CA VAL A 39 20.64 12.61 -9.69
C VAL A 39 20.14 12.58 -11.14
N ALA A 40 19.07 13.30 -11.47
CA ALA A 40 18.52 13.33 -12.82
C ALA A 40 19.54 13.80 -13.88
N LYS A 41 20.37 14.82 -13.56
CA LYS A 41 21.47 15.28 -14.41
C LYS A 41 22.54 14.21 -14.58
N GLN A 42 22.95 13.55 -13.50
CA GLN A 42 23.98 12.49 -13.54
C GLN A 42 23.59 11.32 -14.45
N PHE A 43 22.30 11.02 -14.55
CA PHE A 43 21.76 9.96 -15.40
C PHE A 43 21.25 10.44 -16.77
N GLY A 44 21.53 11.69 -17.15
CA GLY A 44 21.21 12.23 -18.48
C GLY A 44 19.72 12.41 -18.74
N ILE A 45 18.88 12.47 -17.69
CA ILE A 45 17.43 12.69 -17.81
C ILE A 45 17.15 14.17 -18.11
N ILE A 46 17.98 15.06 -17.57
CA ILE A 46 18.01 16.49 -17.88
C ILE A 46 19.34 16.78 -18.56
N THR A 47 19.32 17.42 -19.74
CA THR A 47 20.52 17.92 -20.42
C THR A 47 20.91 19.30 -19.87
N THR A 48 22.21 19.57 -19.79
CA THR A 48 22.75 20.86 -19.31
C THR A 48 22.61 22.00 -20.31
N ASP A 49 22.27 21.70 -21.57
CA ASP A 49 22.10 22.69 -22.62
C ASP A 49 20.62 22.87 -22.97
N GLN A 50 20.07 24.07 -22.74
CA GLN A 50 19.48 24.94 -23.78
C GLN A 50 18.69 26.11 -23.17
N ASN A 51 18.86 27.28 -23.82
CA ASN A 51 18.21 28.57 -23.60
C ASN A 51 16.73 28.51 -23.15
N ASP A 52 16.37 29.44 -22.27
CA ASP A 52 15.10 29.66 -21.55
C ASP A 52 13.85 29.95 -22.42
N ASN A 53 13.70 29.36 -23.60
CA ASN A 53 12.50 29.56 -24.42
C ASN A 53 11.94 28.24 -24.97
N GLN A 54 11.13 27.54 -24.17
CA GLN A 54 9.95 26.78 -24.64
C GLN A 54 9.18 26.14 -23.47
N GLU A 55 7.86 26.37 -23.42
CA GLU A 55 6.90 25.86 -22.42
C GLU A 55 6.83 24.32 -22.29
N ASN A 56 7.50 23.57 -23.16
CA ASN A 56 7.60 22.10 -23.06
C ASN A 56 8.60 21.60 -22.00
N ASN A 57 9.29 22.51 -21.28
CA ASN A 57 10.38 22.17 -20.36
C ASN A 57 9.96 22.15 -18.87
N ILE A 58 8.73 22.55 -18.53
CA ILE A 58 8.25 22.62 -17.13
C ILE A 58 7.93 21.21 -16.60
N GLU A 59 7.31 20.34 -17.42
CA GLU A 59 7.05 18.95 -17.02
C GLU A 59 8.34 18.12 -16.87
N ASN A 60 9.35 18.39 -17.69
CA ASN A 60 10.61 17.63 -17.69
C ASN A 60 11.56 18.03 -16.54
N LYS A 61 11.28 19.14 -15.85
CA LYS A 61 11.98 19.57 -14.63
C LYS A 61 11.21 19.21 -13.35
N ASN A 62 9.99 18.68 -13.46
CA ASN A 62 9.18 18.32 -12.31
C ASN A 62 9.84 17.15 -11.55
N PRO A 63 10.24 17.32 -10.27
CA PRO A 63 10.91 16.27 -9.49
C PRO A 63 10.13 14.96 -9.44
N LEU A 64 8.78 14.99 -9.51
CA LEU A 64 7.94 13.79 -9.61
C LEU A 64 8.21 12.98 -10.87
N VAL A 65 8.26 13.66 -12.01
CA VAL A 65 8.50 13.05 -13.32
C VAL A 65 9.93 12.51 -13.41
N LEU A 66 10.88 13.23 -12.80
CA LEU A 66 12.28 12.85 -12.73
C LEU A 66 12.49 11.61 -11.88
N VAL A 67 11.94 11.57 -10.68
CA VAL A 67 12.02 10.39 -9.80
C VAL A 67 11.41 9.19 -10.51
N HIS A 68 10.22 9.31 -11.10
CA HIS A 68 9.63 8.21 -11.83
C HIS A 68 10.51 7.72 -13.00
N SER A 69 11.05 8.64 -13.79
CA SER A 69 11.94 8.31 -14.90
C SER A 69 13.24 7.65 -14.42
N LEU A 70 13.81 8.13 -13.31
CA LEU A 70 14.99 7.56 -12.65
C LEU A 70 14.79 6.13 -12.19
N LEU A 71 13.65 5.84 -11.54
CA LEU A 71 13.44 4.53 -10.92
C LEU A 71 12.80 3.50 -11.86
N THR A 72 12.06 3.94 -12.88
CA THR A 72 11.31 3.02 -13.77
C THR A 72 11.85 2.98 -15.21
N GLY A 73 12.65 3.96 -15.63
CA GLY A 73 13.05 4.12 -17.04
C GLY A 73 11.90 4.52 -17.96
N THR A 74 10.76 4.97 -17.43
CA THR A 74 9.56 5.36 -18.20
C THR A 74 9.03 6.72 -17.76
N LYS A 75 8.36 7.45 -18.67
CA LYS A 75 7.72 8.74 -18.36
C LYS A 75 6.47 8.53 -17.48
N TYR A 76 6.33 9.35 -16.44
CA TYR A 76 5.16 9.35 -15.56
C TYR A 76 3.93 9.92 -16.26
N GLN A 77 2.78 9.25 -16.10
CA GLN A 77 1.46 9.77 -16.48
C GLN A 77 0.53 9.64 -15.25
N PRO A 78 0.07 10.75 -14.66
CA PRO A 78 -0.84 10.68 -13.51
C PRO A 78 -2.19 10.10 -13.96
N SER A 79 -2.54 8.92 -13.48
CA SER A 79 -3.89 8.37 -13.63
C SER A 79 -4.82 8.94 -12.55
N ASN A 80 -6.08 9.21 -12.89
CA ASN A 80 -7.13 9.55 -11.93
C ASN A 80 -7.40 8.36 -10.98
N VAL A 81 -6.73 8.33 -9.83
CA VAL A 81 -6.90 7.30 -8.80
C VAL A 81 -7.98 7.75 -7.82
N ASP A 82 -9.25 7.57 -8.18
CA ASP A 82 -10.38 7.85 -7.26
C ASP A 82 -11.51 6.80 -7.32
N LYS A 83 -11.24 5.55 -7.73
CA LYS A 83 -12.31 4.54 -7.85
C LYS A 83 -12.14 3.17 -7.21
N GLU A 84 -11.09 2.93 -6.42
CA GLU A 84 -10.84 1.58 -5.88
C GLU A 84 -10.60 1.52 -4.36
N ILE A 85 -10.83 2.60 -3.61
CA ILE A 85 -10.68 2.59 -2.14
C ILE A 85 -11.75 1.69 -1.47
N GLY A 86 -12.91 1.49 -2.13
CA GLY A 86 -14.01 0.66 -1.61
C GLY A 86 -13.87 -0.85 -1.77
N LYS A 87 -12.83 -1.37 -2.44
CA LYS A 87 -12.67 -2.83 -2.68
C LYS A 87 -11.64 -3.50 -1.78
N GLY A 88 -10.82 -2.73 -1.08
CA GLY A 88 -9.67 -3.21 -0.30
C GLY A 88 -9.98 -4.11 0.90
N LEU A 89 -11.24 -4.19 1.34
CA LEU A 89 -11.66 -5.05 2.46
C LEU A 89 -12.34 -6.35 2.02
N LYS A 90 -12.91 -6.41 0.81
CA LYS A 90 -13.73 -7.54 0.37
C LYS A 90 -12.92 -8.75 -0.08
N TRP A 91 -11.63 -8.61 -0.36
CA TRP A 91 -10.80 -9.71 -0.90
C TRP A 91 -10.01 -10.47 0.18
N ILE A 92 -9.72 -9.83 1.33
CA ILE A 92 -9.10 -10.50 2.49
C ILE A 92 -10.03 -11.59 3.05
N SER A 93 -11.35 -11.46 2.82
CA SER A 93 -12.35 -12.39 3.34
C SER A 93 -12.57 -13.67 2.49
N HIS A 94 -12.19 -13.70 1.21
CA HIS A 94 -12.62 -14.77 0.29
C HIS A 94 -11.60 -15.89 0.02
N ASP A 95 -10.36 -15.75 0.49
CA ASP A 95 -9.36 -16.83 0.38
C ASP A 95 -8.52 -16.94 1.66
N PRO A 96 -8.96 -17.77 2.63
CA PRO A 96 -8.20 -18.09 3.85
C PRO A 96 -6.85 -18.77 3.55
N GLU A 97 -6.68 -19.26 2.31
CA GLU A 97 -5.53 -19.95 1.77
C GLU A 97 -4.70 -19.04 0.85
N MET A 98 -4.89 -17.71 0.89
CA MET A 98 -4.02 -16.80 0.15
C MET A 98 -2.60 -16.88 0.70
N SER A 99 -1.82 -17.79 0.13
CA SER A 99 -0.43 -18.00 0.50
C SER A 99 0.35 -16.72 0.23
N TYR A 100 1.37 -16.46 1.04
CA TYR A 100 2.42 -15.49 0.70
C TYR A 100 2.91 -15.65 -0.76
N ARG A 101 2.85 -16.87 -1.32
CA ARG A 101 3.09 -17.11 -2.76
C ARG A 101 2.09 -16.44 -3.70
N SER A 102 0.79 -16.46 -3.39
CA SER A 102 -0.24 -15.74 -4.18
C SER A 102 -0.08 -14.23 -4.05
N PHE A 103 0.20 -13.73 -2.84
CA PHE A 103 0.58 -12.33 -2.62
C PHE A 103 1.76 -11.93 -3.53
N ILE A 104 2.85 -12.70 -3.50
CA ILE A 104 4.03 -12.42 -4.34
C ILE A 104 3.72 -12.51 -5.83
N ARG A 105 2.87 -13.44 -6.27
CA ARG A 105 2.49 -13.56 -7.68
C ARG A 105 1.71 -12.34 -8.15
N LYS A 106 0.76 -11.85 -7.34
CA LYS A 106 -0.04 -10.66 -7.62
C LYS A 106 0.83 -9.41 -7.69
N PHE A 107 1.71 -9.21 -6.68
CA PHE A 107 2.57 -8.02 -6.67
C PHE A 107 3.76 -8.09 -7.60
N LYS A 108 4.23 -9.27 -7.99
CA LYS A 108 5.12 -9.38 -9.16
C LYS A 108 4.40 -8.87 -10.41
N LYS A 109 3.12 -9.20 -10.60
CA LYS A 109 2.33 -8.71 -11.74
C LYS A 109 2.09 -7.19 -11.65
N LEU A 110 1.79 -6.66 -10.46
CA LEU A 110 1.58 -5.23 -10.22
C LEU A 110 2.87 -4.40 -10.25
N SER A 111 4.03 -4.95 -9.86
CA SER A 111 5.30 -4.21 -9.99
C SER A 111 5.77 -4.07 -11.44
N TYR A 112 5.12 -4.77 -12.38
CA TYR A 112 5.25 -4.52 -13.82
C TYR A 112 4.25 -3.46 -14.32
N ASP A 113 3.21 -3.15 -13.53
CA ASP A 113 2.22 -2.14 -13.85
C ASP A 113 2.69 -0.77 -13.34
N LYS A 114 2.71 0.22 -14.23
CA LYS A 114 3.63 1.37 -14.20
C LYS A 114 3.22 2.51 -13.24
N ASN A 115 2.23 2.30 -12.38
CA ASN A 115 1.66 3.35 -11.53
C ASN A 115 1.90 3.03 -10.05
N THR A 116 3.15 3.04 -9.63
CA THR A 116 3.51 2.78 -8.23
C THR A 116 3.55 4.07 -7.42
N GLU A 117 2.54 4.28 -6.58
CA GLU A 117 2.39 5.48 -5.73
C GLU A 117 3.58 5.70 -4.79
N TRP A 118 4.26 4.62 -4.34
CA TRP A 118 5.44 4.75 -3.48
C TRP A 118 6.60 5.57 -4.08
N ILE A 119 6.59 5.82 -5.39
CA ILE A 119 7.60 6.62 -6.11
C ILE A 119 7.28 8.11 -6.05
N ILE A 120 6.02 8.48 -5.79
CA ILE A 120 5.56 9.87 -5.76
C ILE A 120 6.24 10.58 -4.58
N VAL A 121 6.90 11.70 -4.87
CA VAL A 121 7.50 12.63 -3.91
C VAL A 121 6.61 13.86 -3.80
N THR A 122 5.89 13.99 -2.69
CA THR A 122 4.94 15.09 -2.48
C THR A 122 5.63 16.45 -2.58
N PRO A 123 4.93 17.53 -2.97
CA PRO A 123 5.51 18.87 -3.02
C PRO A 123 6.20 19.27 -1.70
N ASN A 124 5.57 18.92 -0.57
CA ASN A 124 6.14 19.17 0.75
C ASN A 124 7.47 18.45 0.96
N GLU A 125 7.61 17.20 0.51
CA GLU A 125 8.87 16.44 0.61
C GLU A 125 9.97 17.03 -0.28
N GLN A 126 9.63 17.62 -1.43
CA GLN A 126 10.60 18.24 -2.33
C GLN A 126 11.29 19.46 -1.70
N GLU A 127 10.53 20.26 -0.95
CA GLU A 127 11.02 21.46 -0.28
C GLU A 127 11.72 21.15 1.05
N MET A 128 11.72 19.89 1.51
CA MET A 128 12.37 19.54 2.76
C MET A 128 13.87 19.76 2.69
N LYS A 129 14.39 20.38 3.76
CA LYS A 129 15.82 20.49 3.99
C LYS A 129 16.45 19.10 4.10
N ILE A 130 17.58 18.93 3.42
CA ILE A 130 18.40 17.72 3.55
C ILE A 130 19.48 17.89 4.61
N VAL A 131 19.81 16.79 5.27
CA VAL A 131 20.88 16.67 6.26
C VAL A 131 21.76 15.48 5.90
N ASN A 132 23.01 15.48 6.39
CA ASN A 132 23.91 14.35 6.21
C ASN A 132 23.80 13.40 7.40
N VAL A 133 23.50 12.13 7.13
CA VAL A 133 23.50 11.05 8.12
C VAL A 133 24.33 9.89 7.57
N GLY A 134 25.43 9.57 8.24
CA GLY A 134 26.30 8.45 7.85
C GLY A 134 26.88 8.57 6.44
N GLY A 135 27.09 9.79 5.94
CA GLY A 135 27.59 10.05 4.59
C GLY A 135 26.50 10.13 3.51
N TYR A 136 25.23 9.98 3.88
CA TYR A 136 24.09 10.05 2.95
C TYR A 136 23.24 11.29 3.18
N MET A 137 22.65 11.81 2.10
CA MET A 137 21.73 12.94 2.14
C MET A 137 20.29 12.45 2.36
N ILE A 138 19.65 12.90 3.42
CA ILE A 138 18.28 12.52 3.76
C ILE A 138 17.48 13.74 4.19
N THR A 139 16.16 13.72 3.98
CA THR A 139 15.30 14.77 4.52
C THR A 139 15.34 14.76 6.05
N TRP A 140 15.38 15.95 6.66
CA TRP A 140 15.59 16.11 8.10
C TRP A 140 14.59 15.33 8.97
N ASN A 141 13.34 15.17 8.50
CA ASN A 141 12.29 14.42 9.19
C ASN A 141 12.52 12.90 9.23
N LEU A 142 13.36 12.37 8.35
CA LEU A 142 13.72 10.95 8.27
C LEU A 142 15.12 10.68 8.85
N ALA A 143 15.83 11.70 9.34
CA ALA A 143 17.17 11.57 9.89
C ALA A 143 17.23 10.54 11.02
N CYS A 144 16.33 10.60 12.00
CA CYS A 144 16.28 9.64 13.11
C CYS A 144 16.06 8.21 12.62
N VAL A 145 15.20 8.02 11.61
CA VAL A 145 14.94 6.69 11.03
C VAL A 145 16.19 6.15 10.34
N MET A 146 16.94 7.02 9.65
CA MET A 146 18.20 6.67 9.01
C MET A 146 19.29 6.33 10.04
N GLU A 147 19.40 7.10 11.11
CA GLU A 147 20.32 6.82 12.23
C GLU A 147 20.03 5.46 12.85
N ASP A 148 18.76 5.18 13.19
CA ASP A 148 18.35 3.89 13.74
C ASP A 148 18.63 2.73 12.78
N LEU A 149 18.40 2.95 11.48
CA LEU A 149 18.65 1.95 10.44
C LEU A 149 20.14 1.62 10.36
N LEU A 150 21.01 2.63 10.31
CA LEU A 150 22.46 2.47 10.24
C LEU A 150 23.04 1.90 11.55
N ALA A 151 22.58 2.37 12.70
CA ALA A 151 23.03 1.87 14.00
C ALA A 151 22.73 0.37 14.15
N LYS A 152 21.57 -0.08 13.66
CA LYS A 152 21.11 -1.46 13.81
C LYS A 152 21.63 -2.41 12.74
N HIS A 153 21.80 -1.93 11.51
CA HIS A 153 22.09 -2.79 10.35
C HIS A 153 23.39 -2.43 9.62
N GLY A 154 24.07 -1.36 10.03
CA GLY A 154 25.19 -0.78 9.30
C GLY A 154 24.76 -0.18 7.96
N ASP A 155 25.73 0.09 7.10
CA ASP A 155 25.45 0.48 5.72
C ASP A 155 24.91 -0.74 4.94
N ILE A 156 23.63 -0.65 4.57
CA ILE A 156 22.93 -1.67 3.80
C ILE A 156 23.03 -1.44 2.29
N SER A 157 23.67 -0.35 1.83
CA SER A 157 23.90 -0.09 0.42
C SER A 157 24.89 -1.10 -0.15
N GLY A 158 24.60 -1.61 -1.35
CA GLY A 158 25.53 -2.46 -2.08
C GLY A 158 26.53 -1.65 -2.90
N ASN A 159 27.52 -2.34 -3.46
CA ASN A 159 28.51 -1.73 -4.36
C ASN A 159 28.00 -1.59 -5.80
N LYS A 160 26.77 -2.03 -6.09
CA LYS A 160 26.18 -1.99 -7.44
C LYS A 160 25.94 -0.56 -7.92
N ILE A 161 25.68 0.36 -7.01
CA ILE A 161 25.56 1.80 -7.29
C ILE A 161 26.80 2.48 -6.75
N SER A 162 27.49 3.24 -7.59
CA SER A 162 28.63 4.06 -7.20
C SER A 162 28.22 5.47 -6.76
N SER A 163 27.14 6.03 -7.33
CA SER A 163 26.63 7.37 -7.04
C SER A 163 26.13 7.52 -5.59
N PRO A 164 26.77 8.36 -4.75
CA PRO A 164 26.30 8.66 -3.41
C PRO A 164 24.91 9.33 -3.39
N GLU A 165 24.60 10.14 -4.40
CA GLU A 165 23.32 10.82 -4.57
C GLU A 165 22.20 9.82 -4.84
N LEU A 166 22.43 8.85 -5.74
CA LEU A 166 21.45 7.80 -6.03
C LEU A 166 21.27 6.86 -4.82
N LYS A 167 22.34 6.55 -4.09
CA LYS A 167 22.23 5.80 -2.84
C LYS A 167 21.40 6.57 -1.81
N SER A 168 21.63 7.88 -1.68
CA SER A 168 20.87 8.77 -0.80
C SER A 168 19.38 8.78 -1.16
N LEU A 169 19.05 8.84 -2.45
CA LEU A 169 17.68 8.76 -2.93
C LEU A 169 17.00 7.42 -2.61
N ILE A 170 17.72 6.29 -2.74
CA ILE A 170 17.19 4.98 -2.35
C ILE A 170 17.00 4.89 -0.82
N PHE A 171 17.94 5.43 -0.05
CA PHE A 171 17.81 5.52 1.41
C PHE A 171 16.61 6.36 1.83
N PHE A 172 16.31 7.46 1.13
CA PHE A 172 15.10 8.24 1.36
C PHE A 172 13.85 7.35 1.25
N PHE A 173 13.69 6.61 0.14
CA PHE A 173 12.53 5.73 -0.03
C PHE A 173 12.46 4.62 1.02
N LEU A 174 13.60 4.04 1.38
CA LEU A 174 13.66 3.02 2.43
C LEU A 174 13.29 3.57 3.81
N CYS A 175 13.81 4.74 4.18
CA CYS A 175 13.49 5.37 5.46
C CYS A 175 12.02 5.80 5.49
N ARG A 176 11.50 6.34 4.38
CA ARG A 176 10.08 6.66 4.24
C ARG A 176 9.21 5.42 4.41
N LEU A 177 9.57 4.31 3.77
CA LEU A 177 8.89 3.03 3.92
C LEU A 177 8.91 2.53 5.37
N VAL A 178 10.07 2.53 6.03
CA VAL A 178 10.22 2.07 7.41
C VAL A 178 9.41 2.97 8.36
N HIS A 179 9.45 4.28 8.14
CA HIS A 179 8.65 5.25 8.88
C HIS A 179 7.15 4.96 8.74
N THR A 180 6.65 4.77 7.51
CA THR A 180 5.25 4.41 7.28
C THR A 180 4.89 3.07 7.95
N MET A 181 5.71 2.03 7.77
CA MET A 181 5.49 0.73 8.41
C MET A 181 5.46 0.83 9.96
N SER A 182 6.23 1.74 10.56
CA SER A 182 6.27 1.93 12.02
C SER A 182 5.01 2.59 12.59
N ARG A 183 4.27 3.34 11.75
CA ARG A 183 3.08 4.10 12.13
C ARG A 183 1.77 3.43 11.74
N THR A 184 1.81 2.41 10.89
CA THR A 184 0.63 1.64 10.48
C THR A 184 0.37 0.48 11.44
N LEU A 185 -0.81 0.44 12.05
CA LEU A 185 -1.25 -0.73 12.80
C LEU A 185 -1.53 -1.88 11.84
N VAL A 186 -1.30 -3.13 12.26
CA VAL A 186 -1.52 -4.31 11.40
C VAL A 186 -2.97 -4.40 10.90
N VAL A 187 -3.93 -3.93 11.69
CA VAL A 187 -5.36 -3.90 11.34
C VAL A 187 -5.69 -2.88 10.26
N ASP A 188 -4.88 -1.84 10.11
CA ASP A 188 -5.06 -0.75 9.13
C ASP A 188 -4.27 -1.00 7.83
N VAL A 189 -3.61 -2.16 7.72
CA VAL A 189 -2.83 -2.51 6.54
C VAL A 189 -3.76 -2.78 5.36
N THR A 190 -3.59 -2.00 4.29
CA THR A 190 -4.33 -2.13 3.04
C THR A 190 -3.52 -2.83 1.96
N GLU A 191 -4.19 -3.25 0.87
CA GLU A 191 -3.52 -3.83 -0.28
C GLU A 191 -2.49 -2.88 -0.90
N ASN A 192 -2.86 -1.61 -1.07
CA ASN A 192 -2.02 -0.59 -1.68
C ASN A 192 -0.74 -0.38 -0.87
N LEU A 193 -0.86 -0.27 0.46
CA LEU A 193 0.30 -0.15 1.35
C LEU A 193 1.24 -1.35 1.23
N LEU A 194 0.70 -2.58 1.18
CA LEU A 194 1.52 -3.77 1.00
C LEU A 194 2.22 -3.78 -0.37
N GLY A 195 1.55 -3.30 -1.41
CA GLY A 195 2.10 -3.17 -2.76
C GLY A 195 3.22 -2.16 -2.84
N ASP A 196 3.03 -1.00 -2.25
CA ASP A 196 4.01 0.08 -2.15
C ASP A 196 5.26 -0.38 -1.39
N TRP A 197 5.06 -0.98 -0.22
CA TRP A 197 6.18 -1.50 0.58
C TRP A 197 6.94 -2.59 -0.17
N TYR A 198 6.23 -3.52 -0.81
CA TYR A 198 6.88 -4.59 -1.57
C TYR A 198 7.67 -4.05 -2.76
N SER A 199 7.09 -3.13 -3.53
CA SER A 199 7.68 -2.57 -4.74
C SER A 199 8.93 -1.75 -4.43
N CYS A 200 8.88 -0.89 -3.41
CA CYS A 200 10.03 -0.14 -2.92
C CYS A 200 11.18 -1.06 -2.47
N LEU A 201 10.88 -2.11 -1.69
CA LEU A 201 11.90 -3.07 -1.25
C LEU A 201 12.49 -3.86 -2.42
N ASN A 202 11.67 -4.26 -3.38
CA ASN A 202 12.15 -4.98 -4.56
C ASN A 202 13.04 -4.08 -5.44
N PHE A 203 12.69 -2.81 -5.58
CA PHE A 203 13.51 -1.80 -6.24
C PHE A 203 14.87 -1.63 -5.56
N ALA A 204 14.89 -1.40 -4.24
CA ALA A 204 16.13 -1.26 -3.49
C ALA A 204 17.00 -2.52 -3.59
N LYS A 205 16.40 -3.71 -3.46
CA LYS A 205 17.09 -5.00 -3.63
C LYS A 205 17.71 -5.13 -5.02
N SER A 206 16.99 -4.74 -6.07
CA SER A 206 17.47 -4.81 -7.46
C SER A 206 18.66 -3.89 -7.70
N ASN A 207 18.77 -2.83 -6.89
CA ASN A 207 19.87 -1.88 -6.84
C ASN A 207 20.99 -2.28 -5.86
N GLY A 208 20.95 -3.51 -5.32
CA GLY A 208 22.02 -4.08 -4.51
C GLY A 208 21.90 -3.82 -3.01
N PHE A 209 20.82 -3.18 -2.54
CA PHE A 209 20.63 -2.93 -1.11
C PHE A 209 20.23 -4.22 -0.36
N LYS A 210 20.78 -4.42 0.83
CA LYS A 210 20.57 -5.58 1.70
C LYS A 210 19.28 -5.46 2.51
N VAL A 211 18.13 -5.42 1.84
CA VAL A 211 16.81 -5.19 2.48
C VAL A 211 16.10 -6.46 2.99
N GLY A 212 16.84 -7.57 3.15
CA GLY A 212 16.27 -8.87 3.51
C GLY A 212 15.52 -8.89 4.85
N PHE A 213 15.96 -8.07 5.81
CA PHE A 213 15.33 -7.95 7.12
C PHE A 213 13.95 -7.27 7.05
N VAL A 214 13.82 -6.15 6.32
CA VAL A 214 12.54 -5.46 6.11
C VAL A 214 11.61 -6.34 5.29
N MET A 215 12.12 -6.98 4.24
CA MET A 215 11.35 -7.93 3.44
C MET A 215 10.78 -9.06 4.30
N SER A 216 11.56 -9.58 5.25
CA SER A 216 11.11 -10.61 6.20
C SER A 216 10.03 -10.09 7.15
N ARG A 217 10.15 -8.85 7.64
CA ARG A 217 9.10 -8.19 8.43
C ARG A 217 7.82 -8.02 7.63
N LEU A 218 7.90 -7.57 6.38
CA LEU A 218 6.75 -7.45 5.48
C LEU A 218 6.01 -8.79 5.33
N LYS A 219 6.71 -9.92 5.13
CA LYS A 219 6.06 -11.24 5.05
C LYS A 219 5.26 -11.56 6.31
N ARG A 220 5.75 -11.19 7.49
CA ARG A 220 5.07 -11.40 8.77
C ARG A 220 3.83 -10.52 8.89
N VAL A 221 3.92 -9.25 8.50
CA VAL A 221 2.80 -8.31 8.49
C VAL A 221 1.70 -8.81 7.54
N VAL A 222 2.06 -9.21 6.33
CA VAL A 222 1.15 -9.79 5.34
C VAL A 222 0.38 -10.98 5.95
N ARG A 223 1.09 -11.94 6.54
CA ARG A 223 0.45 -13.10 7.19
C ARG A 223 -0.48 -12.70 8.34
N ALA A 224 -0.09 -11.73 9.15
CA ALA A 224 -0.88 -11.26 10.28
C ALA A 224 -2.15 -10.52 9.82
N ALA A 225 -2.04 -9.63 8.83
CA ALA A 225 -3.17 -8.91 8.24
C ALA A 225 -4.21 -9.90 7.66
N PHE A 226 -3.74 -10.94 6.95
CA PHE A 226 -4.62 -12.02 6.47
C PHE A 226 -5.26 -12.83 7.60
N GLY A 227 -4.49 -13.19 8.64
CA GLY A 227 -5.04 -13.91 9.79
C GLY A 227 -6.12 -13.13 10.53
N VAL A 228 -5.96 -11.82 10.67
CA VAL A 228 -6.97 -10.93 11.28
C VAL A 228 -8.23 -10.89 10.41
N GLY A 229 -8.08 -10.65 9.11
CA GLY A 229 -9.23 -10.55 8.20
C GLY A 229 -10.02 -11.85 8.04
N ALA A 230 -9.35 -13.00 8.05
CA ALA A 230 -10.00 -14.31 8.01
C ALA A 230 -10.76 -14.63 9.29
N ASN A 231 -10.32 -14.11 10.45
CA ASN A 231 -11.02 -14.31 11.72
C ASN A 231 -12.22 -13.37 11.87
N SER A 232 -12.12 -12.13 11.38
CA SER A 232 -13.23 -11.18 11.38
C SER A 232 -14.35 -11.64 10.44
N SER A 233 -14.02 -12.10 9.22
CA SER A 233 -15.02 -12.58 8.26
C SER A 233 -15.77 -13.81 8.77
N LYS A 234 -15.06 -14.79 9.33
CA LYS A 234 -15.67 -15.97 9.95
C LYS A 234 -16.60 -15.63 11.10
N LYS A 235 -16.26 -14.61 11.89
CA LYS A 235 -17.10 -14.16 13.02
C LYS A 235 -18.38 -13.47 12.52
N GLU A 236 -18.26 -12.66 11.48
CA GLU A 236 -19.40 -11.99 10.85
C GLU A 236 -20.35 -12.99 10.18
N GLU A 237 -19.82 -13.90 9.36
CA GLU A 237 -20.58 -14.99 8.73
C GLU A 237 -21.27 -15.89 9.77
N LYS A 238 -20.56 -16.26 10.84
CA LYS A 238 -21.14 -16.98 11.97
C LYS A 238 -22.32 -16.22 12.59
N THR A 239 -22.17 -14.90 12.79
CA THR A 239 -23.22 -14.07 13.39
C THR A 239 -24.45 -13.96 12.49
N GLU A 240 -24.26 -13.87 11.17
CA GLU A 240 -25.36 -13.86 10.20
C GLU A 240 -26.10 -15.20 10.16
N LEU A 241 -25.36 -16.32 10.18
CA LEU A 241 -25.94 -17.66 10.27
C LEU A 241 -26.71 -17.86 11.57
N GLU A 242 -26.18 -17.42 12.71
CA GLU A 242 -26.87 -17.46 14.01
C GLU A 242 -28.19 -16.67 13.98
N LYS A 243 -28.21 -15.48 13.36
CA LYS A 243 -29.44 -14.69 13.15
C LYS A 243 -30.44 -15.42 12.25
N LEU A 244 -29.96 -16.06 11.17
CA LEU A 244 -30.82 -16.80 10.25
C LEU A 244 -31.47 -18.00 10.93
N ILE A 245 -30.69 -18.75 11.73
CA ILE A 245 -31.19 -19.88 12.54
C ILE A 245 -32.29 -19.39 13.49
N GLY A 246 -32.04 -18.33 14.26
CA GLY A 246 -33.04 -17.80 15.20
C GLY A 246 -34.33 -17.36 14.51
N ASN A 247 -34.24 -16.76 13.32
CA ASN A 247 -35.41 -16.38 12.52
C ASN A 247 -36.22 -17.59 12.03
N LEU A 248 -35.53 -18.66 11.60
CA LEU A 248 -36.18 -19.90 11.15
C LEU A 248 -36.85 -20.63 12.31
N GLU A 249 -36.21 -20.69 13.48
CA GLU A 249 -36.78 -21.27 14.69
C GLU A 249 -38.05 -20.53 15.14
N ALA A 250 -38.04 -19.19 15.10
CA ALA A 250 -39.22 -18.38 15.42
C ALA A 250 -40.39 -18.64 14.45
N LYS A 251 -40.11 -18.77 13.15
CA LYS A 251 -41.12 -19.12 12.14
C LYS A 251 -41.69 -20.53 12.35
N LEU A 252 -40.83 -21.52 12.62
CA LEU A 252 -41.26 -22.89 12.94
C LEU A 252 -42.18 -22.93 14.16
N LYS A 253 -41.82 -22.20 15.23
CA LYS A 253 -42.66 -22.09 16.43
C LYS A 253 -44.04 -21.50 16.11
N LYS A 254 -44.09 -20.46 15.26
CA LYS A 254 -45.35 -19.85 14.82
C LYS A 254 -46.23 -20.86 14.05
N TYR A 255 -45.66 -21.57 13.08
CA TYR A 255 -46.43 -22.54 12.28
C TYR A 255 -46.92 -23.72 13.10
N LYS A 256 -46.12 -24.23 14.05
CA LYS A 256 -46.57 -25.26 15.01
C LYS A 256 -47.78 -24.78 15.82
N LYS A 257 -47.76 -23.55 16.33
CA LYS A 257 -48.91 -22.98 17.06
C LYS A 257 -50.16 -22.87 16.18
N GLN A 258 -50.00 -22.44 14.93
CA GLN A 258 -51.12 -22.35 13.98
C GLN A 258 -51.71 -23.73 13.65
N LEU A 259 -50.85 -24.76 13.52
CA LEU A 259 -51.30 -26.14 13.32
C LEU A 259 -52.12 -26.62 14.53
N GLU A 260 -51.61 -26.44 15.74
CA GLU A 260 -52.34 -26.82 16.97
C GLU A 260 -53.67 -26.07 17.14
N GLU A 261 -53.74 -24.80 16.71
CA GLU A 261 -54.98 -24.01 16.73
C GLU A 261 -55.99 -24.54 15.69
N HIS A 262 -55.51 -24.90 14.50
CA HIS A 262 -56.35 -25.45 13.44
C HIS A 262 -56.88 -26.85 13.81
N GLU A 263 -56.05 -27.72 14.37
CA GLU A 263 -56.46 -29.04 14.87
C GLU A 263 -57.54 -28.91 15.95
N ARG A 264 -57.34 -28.02 16.94
CA ARG A 264 -58.37 -27.74 17.96
C ARG A 264 -59.67 -27.21 17.37
N ALA A 265 -59.59 -26.30 16.40
CA ALA A 265 -60.78 -25.75 15.75
C ALA A 265 -61.54 -26.81 14.92
N TRP A 266 -60.79 -27.70 14.26
CA TRP A 266 -61.36 -28.82 13.50
C TRP A 266 -62.06 -29.81 14.42
N ASP A 267 -61.44 -30.21 15.53
CA ASP A 267 -62.04 -31.15 16.49
C ASP A 267 -63.35 -30.60 17.07
N ILE A 268 -63.38 -29.32 17.47
CA ILE A 268 -64.59 -28.71 18.03
C ILE A 268 -65.70 -28.59 16.97
N LYS A 269 -65.37 -28.11 15.76
CA LYS A 269 -66.38 -27.83 14.73
C LYS A 269 -66.87 -29.11 14.04
N GLY A 270 -65.96 -30.06 13.80
CA GLY A 270 -66.27 -31.37 13.24
C GLY A 270 -67.19 -32.18 14.14
N ASN A 271 -66.88 -32.22 15.45
CA ASN A 271 -67.73 -32.93 16.41
C ASN A 271 -69.12 -32.29 16.52
N ASN A 272 -69.20 -30.96 16.64
CA ASN A 272 -70.50 -30.26 16.70
C ASN A 272 -71.36 -30.46 15.45
N LEU A 273 -70.76 -30.50 14.25
CA LEU A 273 -71.50 -30.73 13.00
C LEU A 273 -71.97 -32.18 12.91
N MET A 274 -71.09 -33.13 13.22
CA MET A 274 -71.42 -34.56 13.19
C MET A 274 -72.51 -34.91 14.22
N ASP A 275 -72.43 -34.36 15.43
CA ASP A 275 -73.44 -34.51 16.46
C ASP A 275 -74.79 -33.93 16.02
N LYS A 276 -74.78 -32.77 15.35
CA LYS A 276 -76.01 -32.16 14.82
C LYS A 276 -76.63 -33.01 13.70
N CYS A 277 -75.84 -33.47 12.73
CA CYS A 277 -76.33 -34.36 11.67
C CYS A 277 -76.83 -35.69 12.22
N PHE A 278 -76.17 -36.23 13.24
CA PHE A 278 -76.62 -37.46 13.90
C PHE A 278 -77.94 -37.25 14.64
N ASN A 279 -78.10 -36.14 15.35
CA ASN A 279 -79.38 -35.80 16.01
C ASN A 279 -80.52 -35.59 15.00
N GLU A 280 -80.26 -34.90 13.89
CA GLU A 280 -81.23 -34.73 12.80
C GLU A 280 -81.60 -36.10 12.18
N LEU A 281 -80.64 -36.97 11.93
CA LEU A 281 -80.87 -38.34 11.46
C LEU A 281 -81.77 -39.12 12.42
N VAL A 282 -81.50 -39.06 13.74
CA VAL A 282 -82.32 -39.75 14.75
C VAL A 282 -83.77 -39.27 14.71
N GLN A 283 -84.01 -37.97 14.52
CA GLN A 283 -85.36 -37.41 14.43
C GLN A 283 -86.08 -37.78 13.12
N LEU A 284 -85.34 -37.87 12.01
CA LEU A 284 -85.90 -38.15 10.69
C LEU A 284 -86.02 -39.66 10.38
N LYS A 285 -85.36 -40.53 11.15
CA LYS A 285 -85.22 -41.98 10.86
C LYS A 285 -86.54 -42.71 10.63
N TRP A 286 -87.62 -42.30 11.30
CA TRP A 286 -88.94 -42.94 11.19
C TRP A 286 -89.98 -42.07 10.49
N LYS A 287 -89.57 -40.93 9.94
CA LYS A 287 -90.42 -40.09 9.11
C LYS A 287 -90.24 -40.44 7.64
N LYS A 288 -91.28 -40.28 6.83
CA LYS A 288 -91.12 -40.22 5.37
C LYS A 288 -90.51 -38.87 5.01
N VAL A 289 -89.74 -38.84 3.94
CA VAL A 289 -88.98 -37.66 3.49
C VAL A 289 -89.87 -36.42 3.26
N ALA A 290 -91.15 -36.61 2.95
CA ALA A 290 -92.11 -35.53 2.70
C ALA A 290 -93.05 -35.21 3.88
N ASP A 291 -92.87 -35.83 5.05
CA ASP A 291 -93.82 -35.71 6.18
C ASP A 291 -93.98 -34.28 6.72
N ASP A 292 -93.04 -33.37 6.44
CA ASP A 292 -93.06 -31.96 6.87
C ASP A 292 -93.09 -30.96 5.68
N LEU A 293 -93.38 -31.42 4.45
CA LEU A 293 -93.31 -30.61 3.22
C LEU A 293 -94.65 -30.02 2.74
N PHE A 294 -95.79 -30.49 3.29
CA PHE A 294 -97.14 -30.04 2.94
C PHE A 294 -98.03 -29.94 4.18
#